data_AF-T0RUA5-F1
#
_entry.id   AF-T0RUA5-F1
#
_cell.length_a   1.000
_cell.length_b   1.000
_cell.length_c   1.000
_cell.angle_alpha   90.00
_cell.angle_beta   90.00
_cell.angle_gamma   90.00
#
_symmetry.space_group_name_H-M   'P 1'
#
loop_
_entity.id
_entity.type
_entity.pdbx_description
1 polymer ?
#
loop_
_entity_poly.entity_id
_entity_poly.type
_entity_poly.pdbx_seq_one_letter_code
_entity_poly.pdbx_strand_id
1 'polypeptide(L)'
;MNKPSEEAIRLLVILKNDAKRLYERIRFREVEYLQILSLKRTREHFKDIFSSLYFSISVDNLKLLSPEVIVALDNFYTKVENMRWYCNHTEDMPAMIEDKVALYIRDVTSLYDTLVTFSKCRNWNG
;
A
#
# COMPACT_ATOMS: atom_id res chain seq x y z
N MET A 1 30.49 -2.08 -5.17
CA MET A 1 29.05 -2.33 -5.00
C MET A 1 28.57 -3.17 -6.18
N ASN A 2 27.94 -4.32 -5.95
CA ASN A 2 27.42 -5.17 -7.04
C ASN A 2 26.15 -4.55 -7.63
N LYS A 3 26.07 -4.59 -8.96
CA LYS A 3 24.89 -4.19 -9.73
C LYS A 3 23.70 -5.08 -9.34
N PRO A 4 22.48 -4.53 -9.15
CA PRO A 4 21.30 -5.35 -8.87
C PRO A 4 21.06 -6.32 -10.04
N SER A 5 20.62 -7.54 -9.75
CA SER A 5 20.20 -8.48 -10.79
C SER A 5 19.00 -7.92 -11.56
N GLU A 6 18.84 -8.34 -12.81
CA GLU A 6 17.69 -7.93 -13.62
C GLU A 6 16.36 -8.34 -12.97
N GLU A 7 16.33 -9.51 -12.33
CA GLU A 7 15.18 -9.99 -11.55
C GLU A 7 14.83 -9.06 -10.39
N ALA A 8 15.83 -8.59 -9.63
CA ALA A 8 15.61 -7.64 -8.54
C ALA A 8 15.01 -6.32 -9.04
N ILE A 9 15.47 -5.84 -10.21
CA ILE A 9 14.96 -4.62 -10.84
C ILE A 9 13.50 -4.81 -11.26
N ARG A 10 13.19 -5.91 -11.96
CA ARG A 10 11.84 -6.23 -12.42
C ARG A 10 10.87 -6.38 -11.25
N LEU A 11 11.28 -7.09 -10.19
CA LEU A 11 10.49 -7.25 -8.97
C LEU A 11 10.19 -5.89 -8.32
N LEU A 12 11.21 -5.03 -8.18
CA LEU A 12 11.04 -3.69 -7.62
C LEU A 12 10.04 -2.86 -8.44
N VAL A 13 10.11 -2.92 -9.77
CA VAL A 13 9.16 -2.22 -10.65
C VAL A 13 7.74 -2.73 -10.46
N ILE A 14 7.54 -4.05 -10.38
CA ILE A 14 6.22 -4.66 -10.15
C ILE A 14 5.63 -4.18 -8.82
N LEU A 15 6.42 -4.26 -7.75
CA LEU A 15 6.01 -3.83 -6.40
C LEU A 15 5.69 -2.34 -6.34
N LYS A 16 6.46 -1.49 -7.00
CA LYS A 16 6.16 -0.05 -7.10
C LYS A 16 4.84 0.22 -7.79
N ASN A 17 4.58 -0.47 -8.89
CA ASN A 17 3.34 -0.30 -9.64
C ASN A 17 2.14 -0.78 -8.82
N ASP A 18 2.29 -1.88 -8.07
CA ASP A 18 1.28 -2.37 -7.14
C ASP A 18 1.01 -1.34 -6.03
N ALA A 19 2.05 -0.89 -5.31
CA ALA A 19 1.94 0.10 -4.25
C ALA A 19 1.30 1.41 -4.74
N LYS A 20 1.69 1.88 -5.93
CA LYS A 20 1.09 3.07 -6.56
C LYS A 20 -0.40 2.88 -6.79
N ARG A 21 -0.81 1.79 -7.44
CA ARG A 21 -2.23 1.54 -7.75
C ARG A 21 -3.06 1.37 -6.48
N LEU A 22 -2.50 0.72 -5.46
CA LEU A 22 -3.14 0.53 -4.16
C LEU A 22 -3.32 1.87 -3.45
N TYR A 23 -2.27 2.69 -3.38
CA TYR A 23 -2.34 4.05 -2.86
C TYR A 23 -3.39 4.90 -3.59
N GLU A 24 -3.39 4.88 -4.92
CA GLU A 24 -4.35 5.64 -5.73
C GLU A 24 -5.80 5.23 -5.43
N ARG A 25 -6.09 3.91 -5.31
CA ARG A 25 -7.43 3.44 -4.93
C ARG A 25 -7.81 3.92 -3.52
N ILE A 26 -6.92 3.78 -2.55
CA ILE A 26 -7.16 4.17 -1.16
C ILE A 26 -7.43 5.68 -1.05
N ARG A 27 -6.60 6.50 -1.70
CA ARG A 27 -6.65 7.96 -1.59
C ARG A 27 -7.76 8.59 -2.41
N PHE A 28 -7.85 8.23 -3.69
CA PHE A 28 -8.71 8.97 -4.63
C PHE A 28 -10.14 8.42 -4.68
N ARG A 29 -10.40 7.23 -4.12
CA ARG A 29 -11.75 6.66 -4.02
C ARG A 29 -12.33 6.70 -2.61
N GLU A 30 -11.67 7.42 -1.68
CA GLU A 30 -12.06 7.54 -0.28
C GLU A 30 -13.55 7.84 -0.09
N VAL A 31 -14.01 8.92 -0.70
CA VAL A 31 -15.40 9.37 -0.61
C VAL A 31 -16.35 8.27 -1.10
N GLU A 32 -16.03 7.61 -2.21
CA GLU A 32 -16.91 6.60 -2.82
C GLU A 32 -17.05 5.36 -1.92
N TYR A 33 -15.95 4.78 -1.45
CA TYR A 33 -16.02 3.56 -0.65
C TYR A 33 -16.56 3.79 0.76
N LEU A 34 -16.40 5.00 1.32
CA LEU A 34 -17.01 5.36 2.60
C LEU A 34 -18.50 5.62 2.46
N GLN A 35 -18.94 6.27 1.37
CA GLN A 35 -20.37 6.42 1.07
C GLN A 35 -21.06 5.05 0.91
N ILE A 36 -20.42 4.09 0.24
CA ILE A 36 -20.95 2.72 0.12
C ILE A 36 -21.08 2.07 1.50
N LEU A 37 -20.06 2.18 2.36
CA LEU A 37 -20.13 1.64 3.72
C LEU A 37 -21.27 2.28 4.53
N SER A 38 -21.40 3.61 4.50
CA SER A 38 -22.41 4.32 5.28
C SER A 38 -23.84 4.06 4.79
N LEU A 39 -24.07 4.05 3.48
CA LEU A 39 -25.40 3.92 2.89
C LEU A 39 -25.86 2.46 2.78
N LYS A 40 -24.98 1.58 2.31
CA LYS A 40 -25.33 0.18 2.04
C LYS A 40 -24.94 -0.76 3.18
N ARG A 41 -24.17 -0.29 4.16
CA ARG A 41 -23.67 -1.08 5.31
C ARG A 41 -22.97 -2.38 4.92
N THR A 42 -22.47 -2.45 3.68
CA THR A 42 -21.71 -3.58 3.17
C THR A 42 -20.22 -3.28 3.24
N ARG A 43 -19.42 -4.33 3.32
CA ARG A 43 -17.94 -4.29 3.35
C ARG A 43 -17.32 -5.02 2.15
N GLU A 44 -18.15 -5.62 1.30
CA GLU A 44 -17.69 -6.48 0.20
C GLU A 44 -16.82 -5.72 -0.81
N HIS A 45 -17.04 -4.42 -1.00
CA HIS A 45 -16.28 -3.57 -1.92
C HIS A 45 -14.84 -3.32 -1.45
N PHE A 46 -14.54 -3.51 -0.15
CA PHE A 46 -13.19 -3.29 0.37
C PHE A 46 -12.16 -4.26 -0.20
N LYS A 47 -12.58 -5.46 -0.66
CA LYS A 47 -11.67 -6.39 -1.34
C LYS A 47 -11.05 -5.78 -2.61
N ASP A 48 -11.81 -4.93 -3.31
CA ASP A 48 -11.37 -4.30 -4.55
C ASP A 48 -10.47 -3.10 -4.25
N ILE A 49 -10.75 -2.36 -3.17
CA ILE A 49 -9.93 -1.24 -2.69
C ILE A 49 -8.55 -1.72 -2.24
N PHE A 50 -8.51 -2.72 -1.35
CA PHE A 50 -7.29 -3.18 -0.68
C PHE A 50 -6.57 -4.35 -1.37
N SER A 51 -7.00 -4.72 -2.59
CA SER A 51 -6.33 -5.75 -3.38
C SER A 51 -4.85 -5.42 -3.63
N SER A 52 -3.95 -6.37 -3.45
CA SER A 52 -2.51 -6.18 -3.70
C SER A 52 -1.82 -7.48 -4.03
N LEU A 53 -0.87 -7.42 -4.97
CA LEU A 53 -0.01 -8.54 -5.31
C LEU A 53 1.03 -8.82 -4.22
N TYR A 54 1.36 -7.84 -3.37
CA TYR A 54 2.39 -7.99 -2.33
C TYR A 54 2.14 -9.19 -1.42
N PHE A 55 0.88 -9.39 -1.03
CA PHE A 55 0.48 -10.52 -0.17
C PHE A 55 0.58 -11.90 -0.84
N SER A 56 0.89 -11.96 -2.14
CA SER A 56 1.12 -13.21 -2.89
C SER A 56 2.59 -13.47 -3.24
N ILE A 57 3.49 -12.54 -2.90
CA ILE A 57 4.91 -12.64 -3.21
C ILE A 57 5.62 -13.53 -2.19
N SER A 58 6.46 -14.44 -2.65
CA SER A 58 7.24 -15.31 -1.78
C SER A 58 8.40 -14.57 -1.09
N VAL A 59 8.82 -15.09 0.05
CA VAL A 59 10.01 -14.59 0.77
C VAL A 59 11.26 -14.65 -0.12
N ASP A 60 11.40 -15.67 -0.96
CA ASP A 60 12.56 -15.80 -1.86
C ASP A 60 12.63 -14.68 -2.91
N ASN A 61 11.48 -14.19 -3.38
CA ASN A 61 11.44 -13.00 -4.22
C ASN A 61 11.91 -11.76 -3.42
N LEU A 62 11.41 -11.57 -2.20
CA LEU A 62 11.76 -10.40 -1.38
C LEU A 62 13.26 -10.35 -1.04
N LYS A 63 13.93 -11.49 -0.89
CA LYS A 63 15.39 -11.57 -0.67
C LYS A 63 16.24 -10.92 -1.78
N LEU A 64 15.66 -10.70 -2.97
CA LEU A 64 16.34 -10.00 -4.07
C LEU A 64 16.47 -8.49 -3.85
N LEU A 65 15.70 -7.94 -2.91
CA LEU A 65 15.65 -6.51 -2.61
C LEU A 65 16.65 -6.16 -1.48
N SER A 66 17.04 -4.89 -1.41
CA SER A 66 17.87 -4.45 -0.29
C SER A 66 17.05 -4.39 1.02
N PRO A 67 17.68 -4.54 2.19
CA PRO A 67 16.98 -4.48 3.47
C PRO A 67 16.14 -3.21 3.65
N GLU A 68 16.64 -2.06 3.19
CA GLU A 68 15.94 -0.78 3.29
C GLU A 68 14.65 -0.77 2.48
N VAL A 69 14.68 -1.37 1.28
CA VAL A 69 13.49 -1.51 0.42
C VAL A 69 12.49 -2.47 1.06
N ILE A 70 12.95 -3.59 1.63
CA ILE A 70 12.09 -4.55 2.32
C ILE A 70 11.37 -3.86 3.49
N VAL A 71 12.09 -3.11 4.32
CA VAL A 71 11.51 -2.35 5.44
C VAL A 71 10.51 -1.30 4.95
N ALA A 72 10.82 -0.57 3.88
CA ALA A 72 9.90 0.43 3.32
C ALA A 72 8.60 -0.20 2.78
N LEU A 73 8.71 -1.35 2.10
CA LEU A 73 7.56 -2.12 1.63
C LEU A 73 6.73 -2.62 2.82
N ASP A 74 7.37 -3.26 3.79
CA ASP A 74 6.70 -3.84 4.96
C ASP A 74 5.93 -2.78 5.75
N ASN A 75 6.54 -1.61 6.00
CA ASN A 75 5.86 -0.50 6.67
C ASN A 75 4.61 -0.02 5.90
N PHE A 76 4.74 0.16 4.58
CA PHE A 76 3.63 0.58 3.73
C PHE A 76 2.49 -0.43 3.73
N TYR A 77 2.78 -1.69 3.41
CA TYR A 77 1.75 -2.73 3.30
C TYR A 77 1.14 -3.11 4.65
N THR A 78 1.91 -3.06 5.75
CA THR A 78 1.37 -3.23 7.11
C THR A 78 0.38 -2.13 7.46
N LYS A 79 0.68 -0.87 7.14
CA LYS A 79 -0.26 0.24 7.39
C LYS A 79 -1.54 0.07 6.57
N VAL A 80 -1.42 -0.36 5.32
CA VAL A 80 -2.59 -0.65 4.46
C VAL A 80 -3.42 -1.81 5.02
N GLU A 81 -2.79 -2.89 5.48
CA GLU A 81 -3.51 -4.03 6.07
C GLU A 81 -4.22 -3.63 7.37
N ASN A 82 -3.59 -2.80 8.21
CA ASN A 82 -4.23 -2.26 9.41
C ASN A 82 -5.48 -1.42 9.07
N MET A 83 -5.39 -0.59 8.02
CA MET A 83 -6.54 0.17 7.52
C MET A 83 -7.64 -0.76 7.00
N ARG A 84 -7.27 -1.77 6.20
CA ARG A 84 -8.21 -2.78 5.68
C ARG A 84 -8.91 -3.50 6.82
N TRP A 85 -8.17 -3.93 7.83
CA TRP A 85 -8.71 -4.62 9.00
C TRP A 85 -9.72 -3.73 9.73
N TYR A 86 -9.34 -2.47 10.01
CA TYR A 86 -10.23 -1.49 10.62
C TYR A 86 -11.53 -1.32 9.84
N CYS A 87 -11.46 -1.05 8.53
CA CYS A 87 -12.65 -0.87 7.69
C CYS A 87 -13.57 -2.09 7.66
N ASN A 88 -13.00 -3.30 7.75
CA ASN A 88 -13.79 -4.54 7.73
C ASN A 88 -14.42 -4.91 9.08
N HIS A 89 -13.93 -4.39 10.20
CA HIS A 89 -14.35 -4.85 11.52
C HIS A 89 -14.83 -3.74 12.45
N THR A 90 -14.66 -2.47 12.09
CA THR A 90 -15.13 -1.36 12.90
C THR A 90 -16.66 -1.35 13.00
N GLU A 91 -17.15 -0.98 14.18
CA GLU A 91 -18.56 -0.67 14.47
C GLU A 91 -18.76 0.83 14.72
N ASP A 92 -17.73 1.63 14.44
CA ASP A 92 -17.74 3.06 14.69
C ASP A 92 -18.80 3.80 13.86
N MET A 93 -19.20 4.97 14.35
CA MET A 93 -20.13 5.84 13.63
C MET A 93 -19.47 6.41 12.37
N PRO A 94 -20.22 6.68 11.28
CA PRO A 94 -19.67 7.15 10.01
C PRO A 94 -18.65 8.29 10.10
N ALA A 95 -18.94 9.32 10.89
CA ALA A 95 -18.02 10.45 11.10
C ALA A 95 -16.68 10.02 11.71
N MET A 96 -16.69 9.08 12.66
CA MET A 96 -15.47 8.54 13.26
C MET A 96 -14.68 7.66 12.29
N ILE A 97 -15.38 6.92 11.42
CA ILE A 97 -14.76 6.16 10.33
C ILE A 97 -14.05 7.10 9.36
N GLU A 98 -14.71 8.17 8.92
CA GLU A 98 -14.14 9.20 8.04
C GLU A 98 -12.86 9.80 8.66
N ASP A 99 -12.93 10.23 9.93
CA ASP A 99 -11.76 10.80 10.63
C ASP A 99 -10.60 9.80 10.73
N LYS A 100 -10.88 8.54 11.10
CA LYS A 100 -9.85 7.49 11.21
C LYS A 100 -9.25 7.14 9.86
N VAL A 101 -10.08 7.04 8.82
CA VAL A 101 -9.63 6.75 7.46
C VAL A 101 -8.77 7.88 6.92
N ALA A 102 -9.11 9.14 7.16
CA ALA A 102 -8.29 10.27 6.80
C ALA A 102 -6.89 10.21 7.45
N LEU A 103 -6.81 9.80 8.73
CA LEU A 103 -5.53 9.57 9.41
C LEU A 103 -4.74 8.42 8.79
N TYR A 104 -5.39 7.30 8.48
CA TYR A 104 -4.74 6.19 7.78
C TYR A 104 -4.20 6.63 6.42
N ILE A 105 -4.98 7.37 5.64
CA ILE A 105 -4.60 7.86 4.32
C ILE A 105 -3.37 8.77 4.42
N ARG A 106 -3.33 9.68 5.40
CA ARG A 106 -2.17 10.54 5.66
C ARG A 106 -0.92 9.70 5.94
N ASP A 107 -1.03 8.70 6.81
CA ASP A 107 0.09 7.81 7.14
C ASP A 107 0.54 6.97 5.93
N VAL A 108 -0.41 6.40 5.18
CA VAL A 108 -0.15 5.64 3.95
C VAL A 108 0.53 6.51 2.89
N THR A 109 0.13 7.78 2.77
CA THR A 109 0.74 8.74 1.84
C THR A 109 2.22 8.95 2.19
N SER A 110 2.52 9.22 3.46
CA SER A 110 3.89 9.41 3.92
C SER A 110 4.78 8.16 3.70
N LEU A 111 4.24 6.97 3.94
CA LEU A 111 4.94 5.71 3.71
C LEU A 111 5.13 5.42 2.21
N TYR A 112 4.15 5.76 1.37
CA TYR A 112 4.27 5.66 -0.07
C TYR A 112 5.35 6.59 -0.62
N ASP A 113 5.41 7.85 -0.17
CA ASP A 113 6.43 8.81 -0.56
C ASP A 113 7.84 8.34 -0.16
N THR A 114 7.95 7.72 1.02
CA THR A 114 9.18 7.08 1.51
C THR A 114 9.62 5.95 0.58
N LEU A 115 8.70 5.03 0.25
CA LEU A 115 8.96 3.92 -0.66
C LEU A 115 9.39 4.41 -2.06
N VAL A 116 8.73 5.44 -2.57
CA VAL A 116 9.08 6.07 -3.86
C VAL A 116 10.48 6.67 -3.81
N THR A 117 10.89 7.26 -2.69
CA THR A 117 12.24 7.84 -2.51
C THR A 117 13.33 6.78 -2.63
N PHE A 118 13.19 5.65 -1.93
CA PHE A 118 14.13 4.52 -2.03
C PHE A 118 14.28 4.01 -3.47
N SER A 119 13.23 4.15 -4.27
CA SER A 119 13.24 3.73 -5.66
C SER A 119 13.85 4.73 -6.64
N LYS A 120 14.07 5.99 -6.24
CA LYS A 120 14.70 7.05 -7.05
C LYS A 120 16.22 7.14 -6.81
N CYS A 121 16.70 6.76 -5.63
CA CYS A 121 18.13 6.83 -5.26
C CYS A 121 19.07 5.87 -6.00
N ARG A 122 18.56 5.06 -6.95
CA ARG A 122 19.39 4.38 -7.95
C ARG A 122 19.04 4.91 -9.34
N ASN A 123 19.30 6.19 -9.61
CA ASN A 123 19.50 6.63 -10.98
C ASN A 123 20.86 6.08 -11.42
N TRP A 124 20.78 5.15 -12.37
CA TRP A 124 21.89 4.50 -13.03
C TRP A 124 22.62 5.53 -13.90
N ASN A 125 23.66 6.16 -13.35
CA ASN A 125 24.72 6.71 -14.19
C ASN A 125 25.65 5.54 -14.53
N GLY A 126 25.35 4.88 -15.65
CA GLY A 126 26.38 4.26 -16.47
C GLY A 126 27.16 5.34 -17.22
#